data_AF-A0A845QNH7-F1
#
_entry.id   AF-A0A845QNH7-F1
#
_cell.length_a   1.000
_cell.length_b   1.000
_cell.length_c   1.000
_cell.angle_alpha   90.00
_cell.angle_beta   90.00
_cell.angle_gamma   90.00
#
_symmetry.space_group_name_H-M   'P 1'
#
loop_
_entity.id
_entity.type
_entity.pdbx_description
1 polymer ?
#
loop_
_entity_poly.entity_id
_entity_poly.type
_entity_poly.pdbx_seq_one_letter_code
_entity_poly.pdbx_strand_id
1 'polypeptide(L)'
;MRAETVQMIEEKSRFVRGIETLLSLDKNSMVDSLIYKFDMQDEAGEVYDEYVGIAWETGGAKKLLVTGYSNGAILKAIVKEVY
;
A
#
# COMPACT_ATOMS: atom_id res chain seq x y z
N MET A 1 12.93 -15.62 4.13
CA MET A 1 12.35 -14.89 2.97
C MET A 1 13.41 -14.79 1.87
N ARG A 2 13.06 -15.04 0.60
CA ARG A 2 14.02 -14.97 -0.53
C ARG A 2 14.39 -13.51 -0.81
N ALA A 3 15.63 -13.26 -1.28
CA ALA A 3 16.11 -11.91 -1.58
C ALA A 3 15.22 -11.16 -2.58
N GLU A 4 14.71 -11.87 -3.59
CA GLU A 4 13.77 -11.34 -4.59
C GLU A 4 12.47 -10.83 -3.96
N THR A 5 11.94 -11.55 -2.95
CA THR A 5 10.73 -11.16 -2.23
C THR A 5 10.97 -9.89 -1.41
N VAL A 6 12.12 -9.78 -0.75
CA VAL A 6 12.50 -8.57 0.00
C VAL A 6 12.61 -7.36 -0.94
N GLN A 7 13.27 -7.54 -2.08
CA GLN A 7 13.43 -6.48 -3.08
C GLN A 7 12.07 -6.02 -3.63
N MET A 8 11.14 -6.94 -3.92
CA MET A 8 9.78 -6.61 -4.35
C MET A 8 9.03 -5.81 -3.29
N ILE A 9 9.09 -6.22 -2.02
CA ILE A 9 8.46 -5.51 -0.89
C ILE A 9 9.00 -4.09 -0.77
N GLU A 10 10.31 -3.91 -0.87
CA GLU A 10 10.95 -2.59 -0.83
C GLU A 10 10.56 -1.70 -2.02
N GLU A 11 10.41 -2.28 -3.21
CA GLU A 11 9.94 -1.57 -4.39
C GLU A 11 8.50 -1.08 -4.21
N LYS A 12 7.59 -1.97 -3.78
CA LYS A 12 6.19 -1.62 -3.51
C LYS A 12 6.04 -0.59 -2.39
N SER A 13 6.85 -0.71 -1.34
CA SER A 13 6.88 0.27 -0.25
C SER A 13 7.29 1.66 -0.75
N ARG A 14 8.35 1.75 -1.57
CA ARG A 14 8.78 3.00 -2.19
C ARG A 14 7.73 3.56 -3.14
N PHE A 15 7.09 2.71 -3.93
CA PHE A 15 6.03 3.10 -4.83
C PHE A 15 4.84 3.73 -4.10
N VAL A 16 4.36 3.11 -3.03
CA VAL A 16 3.25 3.63 -2.20
C VAL A 16 3.61 4.96 -1.53
N ARG A 17 4.84 5.12 -1.03
CA ARG A 17 5.32 6.43 -0.51
C ARG A 17 5.37 7.52 -1.59
N GLY A 18 5.70 7.15 -2.83
CA GLY A 18 5.64 8.07 -3.96
C GLY A 18 4.21 8.57 -4.21
N ILE A 19 3.22 7.67 -4.13
CA ILE A 19 1.80 8.03 -4.23
C ILE A 19 1.38 8.94 -3.07
N GLU A 20 1.78 8.62 -1.83
CA GLU A 20 1.51 9.46 -0.66
C GLU A 20 1.97 10.90 -0.88
N THR A 21 3.20 11.05 -1.41
CA THR A 21 3.75 12.36 -1.75
C THR A 21 2.89 13.08 -2.79
N LEU A 22 2.43 12.38 -3.84
CA LEU A 22 1.57 12.98 -4.86
C LEU A 22 0.20 13.38 -4.30
N LEU A 23 -0.41 12.57 -3.45
CA LEU A 23 -1.70 12.88 -2.82
C LEU A 23 -1.60 14.05 -1.85
N SER A 24 -0.48 14.19 -1.13
CA SER A 24 -0.24 15.34 -0.24
C SER A 24 -0.20 16.69 -0.99
N LEU A 25 0.06 16.67 -2.30
CA LEU A 25 0.02 17.85 -3.16
C LEU A 25 -1.38 18.12 -3.74
N ASP A 26 -2.28 17.14 -3.73
CA ASP A 26 -3.67 17.30 -4.15
C ASP A 26 -4.57 17.65 -2.97
N LYS A 27 -5.07 18.89 -2.98
CA LYS A 27 -5.98 19.43 -1.96
C LYS A 27 -7.33 18.71 -1.89
N ASN A 28 -7.69 17.95 -2.91
CA ASN A 28 -8.97 17.23 -2.94
C ASN A 28 -8.85 15.78 -2.45
N SER A 29 -7.64 15.26 -2.24
CA SER A 29 -7.46 13.85 -1.87
C SER A 29 -7.99 13.55 -0.46
N MET A 30 -7.90 14.52 0.46
CA MET A 30 -8.19 14.37 1.90
C MET A 30 -7.45 13.21 2.57
N VAL A 31 -6.43 12.66 1.92
CA VAL A 31 -5.61 11.57 2.44
C VAL A 31 -4.56 12.17 3.36
N ASP A 32 -4.56 11.75 4.61
CA ASP A 32 -3.57 12.12 5.61
C ASP A 32 -2.29 11.29 5.42
N SER A 33 -2.43 9.97 5.27
CA SER A 33 -1.29 9.07 5.11
C SER A 33 -1.62 7.78 4.34
N LEU A 34 -0.59 7.23 3.70
CA LEU A 34 -0.60 5.93 3.04
C LEU A 34 0.53 5.06 3.57
N ILE A 35 0.22 3.81 3.95
CA ILE A 35 1.22 2.86 4.42
C ILE A 35 1.09 1.52 3.71
N TYR A 36 2.18 1.07 3.10
CA TYR A 36 2.30 -0.31 2.64
C TYR A 36 2.74 -1.21 3.80
N LYS A 37 2.02 -2.31 4.01
CA LYS A 37 2.32 -3.33 5.03
C LYS A 37 2.36 -4.71 4.39
N PHE A 38 3.19 -5.56 4.98
CA PHE A 38 3.38 -6.94 4.60
C PHE A 38 3.33 -7.79 5.86
N ASP A 39 2.41 -8.74 5.92
CA ASP A 39 2.22 -9.64 7.06
C ASP A 39 2.54 -11.08 6.62
N MET A 40 3.53 -11.71 7.26
CA MET A 40 3.86 -13.13 7.08
C MET A 40 3.13 -13.96 8.13
N GLN A 41 2.44 -15.03 7.74
CA GLN A 41 1.50 -15.76 8.61
C GLN A 41 1.89 -17.18 9.03
N ASP A 42 3.01 -17.77 8.58
CA ASP A 42 3.35 -19.15 8.98
C ASP A 42 4.84 -19.41 9.28
N GLU A 43 5.08 -20.50 10.01
CA GLU A 43 6.42 -20.99 10.38
C GLU A 43 7.22 -21.50 9.17
N ALA A 44 6.55 -21.74 8.05
CA ALA A 44 7.12 -22.19 6.77
C ALA A 44 7.45 -21.03 5.80
N GLY A 45 6.90 -19.83 6.01
CA GLY A 45 7.11 -18.63 5.20
C GLY A 45 6.33 -18.57 3.87
N GLU A 46 5.24 -19.34 3.73
CA GLU A 46 4.52 -19.57 2.47
C GLU A 46 3.25 -18.73 2.31
N VAL A 47 2.60 -18.31 3.41
CA VAL A 47 1.43 -17.42 3.35
C VAL A 47 1.82 -16.00 3.77
N TYR A 48 1.66 -15.05 2.85
CA TYR A 48 1.83 -13.63 3.13
C TYR A 48 0.69 -12.80 2.55
N ASP A 49 0.29 -11.78 3.30
CA ASP A 49 -0.64 -10.77 2.83
C ASP A 49 0.06 -9.43 2.67
N GLU A 50 -0.34 -8.69 1.64
CA GLU A 50 0.09 -7.32 1.41
C GLU A 50 -1.10 -6.38 1.56
N TYR A 51 -0.88 -5.25 2.25
CA TYR A 51 -1.93 -4.26 2.48
C TYR A 51 -1.43 -2.85 2.15
N VAL A 52 -2.33 -2.02 1.62
CA VAL A 52 -2.19 -0.56 1.69
C VAL A 52 -3.21 -0.03 2.70
N GLY A 53 -2.71 0.58 3.76
CA GLY A 53 -3.51 1.38 4.68
C GLY A 53 -3.67 2.78 4.14
N ILE A 54 -4.90 3.29 4.17
CA ILE A 54 -5.26 4.67 3.84
C ILE A 54 -5.87 5.28 5.09
N ALA A 55 -5.37 6.43 5.53
CA ALA A 55 -5.97 7.26 6.56
C ALA A 55 -6.37 8.60 5.96
N TRP A 56 -7.52 9.12 6.38
CA TRP A 56 -8.05 10.40 5.93
C TRP A 56 -7.99 11.44 7.04
N GLU A 57 -7.86 12.71 6.65
CA GLU A 57 -7.85 13.85 7.58
C GLU A 57 -9.13 13.93 8.43
N THR A 58 -10.24 13.37 7.94
CA THR A 58 -11.53 13.30 8.65
C THR A 58 -11.59 12.21 9.73
N GLY A 59 -10.52 11.43 9.90
CA GLY A 59 -10.39 10.37 10.90
C GLY A 59 -10.81 8.98 10.40
N GLY A 60 -11.23 8.85 9.14
CA GLY A 60 -11.49 7.54 8.51
C GLY A 60 -10.19 6.76 8.27
N ALA A 61 -10.28 5.43 8.24
CA ALA A 61 -9.17 4.58 7.81
C ALA A 61 -9.67 3.31 7.11
N LYS A 62 -8.89 2.81 6.14
CA LYS A 62 -9.20 1.60 5.37
C LYS A 62 -7.94 0.81 5.08
N LYS A 63 -8.08 -0.50 4.98
CA LYS A 63 -7.04 -1.41 4.50
C LYS A 63 -7.48 -2.00 3.17
N LEU A 64 -6.63 -1.88 2.16
CA LEU A 64 -6.79 -2.53 0.86
C LEU A 64 -5.88 -3.77 0.82
N LEU A 65 -6.46 -4.95 0.65
CA LEU A 65 -5.69 -6.18 0.39
C LEU A 65 -5.16 -6.12 -1.04
N VAL A 66 -3.83 -6.16 -1.19
CA VAL A 66 -3.12 -5.99 -2.47
C VAL A 66 -2.13 -7.12 -2.74
N THR A 67 -2.30 -8.27 -2.08
CA THR A 67 -1.46 -9.46 -2.29
C THR A 67 -1.35 -9.81 -3.77
N GLY A 68 -0.11 -9.87 -4.27
CA GLY A 68 0.17 -10.19 -5.68
C GLY A 68 -0.13 -9.06 -6.68
N TYR A 69 -0.55 -7.88 -6.24
CA TYR A 69 -0.79 -6.76 -7.14
C TYR A 69 0.54 -6.21 -7.68
N SER A 70 0.54 -5.78 -8.94
CA SER A 70 1.60 -4.92 -9.48
C SER A 70 1.42 -3.49 -8.97
N ASN A 71 2.46 -2.66 -9.12
CA ASN A 71 2.40 -1.24 -8.78
C ASN A 71 1.22 -0.52 -9.48
N GLY A 72 0.96 -0.83 -10.75
CA GLY A 72 -0.18 -0.25 -11.48
C GLY A 72 -1.55 -0.67 -10.90
N ALA A 73 -1.68 -1.93 -10.46
CA ALA A 73 -2.90 -2.40 -9.81
C ALA A 73 -3.10 -1.77 -8.41
N ILE A 74 -2.02 -1.59 -7.65
CA ILE A 74 -2.02 -0.86 -6.37
C ILE A 74 -2.49 0.58 -6.57
N LEU A 75 -1.90 1.30 -7.53
CA LEU A 75 -2.30 2.68 -7.84
C LEU A 75 -3.78 2.77 -8.20
N LYS A 76 -4.27 1.87 -9.08
CA LYS A 76 -5.68 1.83 -9.47
C LYS A 76 -6.60 1.60 -8.27
N ALA A 77 -6.21 0.74 -7.34
CA ALA A 77 -6.98 0.47 -6.13
C ALA A 77 -7.01 1.68 -5.19
N ILE A 78 -5.89 2.37 -5.00
CA ILE A 78 -5.81 3.60 -4.19
C ILE A 78 -6.68 4.69 -4.81
N VAL A 79 -6.53 4.97 -6.11
CA VAL A 79 -7.30 6.02 -6.80
C VAL A 79 -8.80 5.78 -6.70
N LYS A 80 -9.26 4.54 -6.88
CA LYS A 80 -10.68 4.18 -6.74
C LYS A 80 -11.23 4.41 -5.33
N GLU A 81 -10.37 4.33 -4.32
CA GLU A 81 -10.79 4.52 -2.93
C GLU A 81 -10.77 6.00 -2.54
N VAL A 82 -9.86 6.77 -3.12
CA VAL A 82 -9.69 8.20 -2.83
C VAL A 82 -10.68 9.07 -3.61
N TYR A 83 -11.05 8.68 -4.84
CA TYR A 83 -11.94 9.41 -5.75
C TYR A 83 -13.08 8.54 -6.28
#